data_AF-A0A4R6S8Z6-F1
#
_entry.id   AF-A0A4R6S8Z6-F1
#
_cell.length_a   1.000
_cell.length_b   1.000
_cell.length_c   1.000
_cell.angle_alpha   90.00
_cell.angle_beta   90.00
_cell.angle_gamma   90.00
#
_symmetry.space_group_name_H-M   'P 1'
#
loop_
_entity.id
_entity.type
_entity.pdbx_description
1 polymer ?
#
loop_
_entity_poly.entity_id
_entity_poly.type
_entity_poly.pdbx_seq_one_letter_code
_entity_poly.pdbx_strand_id
1 'polypeptide(L)'
;MQCMVYKFEKYQIASYSFARQGSFNGKIKLLCGTPSTSGYRHIEKGHKKSWTKIVLWDGRRSASAWDNLMRDVVKGNLARPTNVYRYKGNKMCFEGSLNSWRKDRRGRVVAQKRWNTAVVVSTNYKRVITAYPGRC
;
A
#
# COMPACT_ATOMS: atom_id res chain seq x y z
N MET A 1 2.47 6.58 13.95
CA MET A 1 1.32 6.92 14.83
C MET A 1 0.19 7.56 14.00
N GLN A 2 -0.37 6.86 12.99
CA GLN A 2 -1.35 7.49 12.08
C GLN A 2 -2.82 7.32 12.52
N CYS A 3 -3.09 6.44 13.48
CA CYS A 3 -4.43 6.13 14.00
C CYS A 3 -4.43 6.12 15.55
N MET A 4 -3.85 7.18 16.15
CA MET A 4 -3.57 7.27 17.59
C MET A 4 -4.81 7.18 18.49
N VAL A 5 -5.99 7.54 17.99
CA VAL A 5 -7.24 7.34 18.74
C VAL A 5 -7.89 6.03 18.28
N TYR A 6 -7.74 4.98 19.11
CA TYR A 6 -8.57 3.79 19.01
C TYR A 6 -10.04 4.23 19.02
N LYS A 7 -10.83 3.76 18.03
CA LYS A 7 -12.28 4.00 17.76
C LYS A 7 -12.66 4.83 16.53
N PHE A 8 -11.78 5.61 15.90
CA PHE A 8 -12.17 6.32 14.65
C PHE A 8 -11.83 5.54 13.38
N GLU A 9 -12.56 4.46 13.13
CA GLU A 9 -12.38 3.62 11.93
C GLU A 9 -12.57 4.40 10.63
N LYS A 10 -13.46 5.40 10.65
CA LYS A 10 -13.78 6.26 9.52
C LYS A 10 -12.79 7.42 9.32
N TYR A 11 -11.82 7.61 10.22
CA TYR A 11 -10.82 8.66 10.07
C TYR A 11 -10.03 8.45 8.79
N GLN A 12 -9.99 9.48 7.96
CA GLN A 12 -9.29 9.44 6.67
C GLN A 12 -7.83 9.84 6.87
N ILE A 13 -6.93 8.91 6.57
CA ILE A 13 -5.48 9.15 6.58
C ILE A 13 -5.06 9.85 5.29
N ALA A 14 -5.61 9.40 4.16
CA ALA A 14 -5.24 9.91 2.84
C ALA A 14 -6.35 9.66 1.81
N SER A 15 -6.28 10.37 0.70
CA SER A 15 -7.10 10.17 -0.48
C SER A 15 -6.20 10.11 -1.72
N TYR A 16 -6.43 9.13 -2.58
CA TYR A 16 -5.62 8.84 -3.77
C TYR A 16 -6.50 8.87 -5.02
N SER A 17 -6.03 9.52 -6.06
CA SER A 17 -6.54 9.30 -7.42
C SER A 17 -6.10 7.92 -7.90
N PHE A 18 -6.89 7.30 -8.78
CA PHE A 18 -6.54 6.02 -9.38
C PHE A 18 -6.73 6.05 -10.90
N ALA A 19 -6.00 5.20 -11.62
CA ALA A 19 -6.14 5.03 -13.05
C ALA A 19 -7.55 4.51 -13.36
N ARG A 20 -8.32 5.27 -14.15
CA ARG A 20 -9.70 4.96 -14.50
C ARG A 20 -9.84 3.53 -15.01
N GLN A 21 -10.81 2.78 -14.48
CA GLN A 21 -11.11 1.41 -14.89
C GLN A 21 -12.55 1.33 -15.37
N GLY A 22 -12.78 1.50 -16.67
CA GLY A 22 -14.12 1.57 -17.25
C GLY A 22 -14.93 2.73 -16.65
N SER A 23 -16.07 2.43 -16.02
CA SER A 23 -16.91 3.40 -15.30
C SER A 23 -16.42 3.71 -13.88
N PHE A 24 -15.49 2.93 -13.33
CA PHE A 24 -14.94 3.16 -12.01
C PHE A 24 -13.91 4.29 -12.06
N ASN A 25 -14.24 5.43 -11.43
CA ASN A 25 -13.42 6.65 -11.41
C ASN A 25 -13.49 7.39 -10.04
N GLY A 26 -12.69 8.45 -9.92
CA GLY A 26 -12.67 9.36 -8.77
C GLY A 26 -11.49 9.11 -7.83
N LYS A 27 -11.74 9.19 -6.52
CA LYS A 27 -10.71 9.01 -5.48
C LYS A 27 -11.03 7.83 -4.57
N ILE A 28 -9.99 7.12 -4.17
CA ILE A 28 -10.01 6.07 -3.14
C ILE A 28 -9.49 6.66 -1.82
N LYS A 29 -10.16 6.33 -0.72
CA LYS A 29 -9.76 6.76 0.63
C LYS A 29 -8.98 5.66 1.34
N LEU A 30 -7.86 6.01 1.97
CA LEU A 30 -7.25 5.17 3.00
C LEU A 30 -7.75 5.66 4.35
N LEU A 31 -8.54 4.81 5.00
CA LEU A 31 -9.09 5.06 6.32
C LEU A 31 -8.27 4.32 7.38
N CYS A 32 -8.39 4.71 8.64
CA CYS A 32 -7.84 3.93 9.75
C CYS A 32 -8.38 2.50 9.75
N GLY A 33 -9.69 2.35 9.52
CA GLY A 33 -10.36 1.05 9.43
C GLY A 33 -10.22 0.20 10.69
N THR A 34 -10.34 -1.12 10.52
CA THR A 34 -10.24 -2.10 11.62
C THR A 34 -9.19 -3.15 11.31
N PRO A 35 -8.58 -3.77 12.33
CA PRO A 35 -7.59 -4.83 12.09
C PRO A 35 -8.13 -6.04 11.29
N SER A 36 -9.45 -6.29 11.34
CA SER A 36 -10.08 -7.46 10.71
C SER A 36 -10.67 -7.20 9.33
N THR A 37 -10.98 -5.96 8.96
CA THR A 37 -11.82 -5.70 7.76
C THR A 37 -11.12 -4.93 6.65
N SER A 38 -10.46 -3.82 6.97
CA SER A 38 -9.98 -2.87 5.96
C SER A 38 -9.13 -1.75 6.55
N GLY A 39 -8.43 -1.02 5.68
CA GLY A 39 -7.73 0.21 6.01
C GLY A 39 -6.36 0.00 6.64
N TYR A 40 -5.80 1.07 7.20
CA TYR A 40 -4.45 1.08 7.74
C TYR A 40 -4.24 0.02 8.83
N ARG A 41 -5.20 -0.13 9.77
CA ARG A 41 -5.08 -1.11 10.86
C ARG A 41 -5.10 -2.56 10.35
N HIS A 42 -5.84 -2.83 9.28
CA HIS A 42 -5.84 -4.14 8.64
C HIS A 42 -4.49 -4.44 7.99
N ILE A 43 -3.95 -3.46 7.26
CA ILE A 43 -2.61 -3.55 6.65
C ILE A 43 -1.54 -3.72 7.71
N GLU A 44 -1.63 -2.97 8.80
CA GLU A 44 -0.70 -3.06 9.91
C GLU A 44 -0.71 -4.47 10.53
N LYS A 45 -1.89 -4.99 10.88
CA LYS A 45 -2.03 -6.31 11.48
C LYS A 45 -1.57 -7.43 10.55
N GLY A 46 -1.94 -7.37 9.28
CA GLY A 46 -1.68 -8.46 8.32
C GLY A 46 -0.29 -8.41 7.66
N HIS A 47 0.26 -7.21 7.46
CA HIS A 47 1.35 -7.03 6.49
C HIS A 47 2.50 -6.13 6.99
N LYS A 48 2.44 -5.56 8.19
CA LYS A 48 3.55 -4.74 8.74
C LYS A 48 4.89 -5.49 8.69
N LYS A 49 4.91 -6.75 9.12
CA LYS A 49 6.13 -7.58 9.09
C LYS A 49 6.71 -7.69 7.67
N SER A 50 5.88 -7.90 6.65
CA SER A 50 6.30 -7.97 5.25
C SER A 50 6.81 -6.63 4.73
N TRP A 51 6.13 -5.52 5.06
CA TRP A 51 6.58 -4.17 4.71
C TRP A 51 7.92 -3.83 5.36
N THR A 52 8.07 -4.13 6.64
CA THR A 52 9.33 -3.92 7.38
C THR A 52 10.49 -4.70 6.76
N LYS A 53 10.27 -5.94 6.26
CA LYS A 53 11.31 -6.69 5.53
C LYS A 53 11.81 -5.96 4.28
N ILE A 54 10.92 -5.29 3.54
CA ILE A 54 11.32 -4.48 2.38
C ILE A 54 12.12 -3.26 2.83
N VAL A 55 11.62 -2.55 3.84
CA VAL A 55 12.29 -1.34 4.37
C VAL A 55 13.70 -1.66 4.84
N LEU A 56 13.89 -2.76 5.56
CA LEU A 56 15.17 -3.16 6.12
C LEU A 56 16.12 -3.79 5.10
N TRP A 57 15.67 -4.07 3.87
CA TRP A 57 16.50 -4.73 2.86
C TRP A 57 17.75 -3.91 2.49
N ASP A 58 17.65 -2.58 2.49
CA ASP A 58 18.80 -1.72 2.22
C ASP A 58 19.73 -1.52 3.43
N GLY A 59 19.31 -1.98 4.62
CA GLY A 59 20.05 -1.87 5.89
C GLY A 59 20.19 -0.45 6.44
N ARG A 60 19.52 0.55 5.84
CA ARG A 60 19.70 1.98 6.17
C ARG A 60 18.46 2.62 6.76
N ARG A 61 17.28 2.06 6.51
CA ARG A 61 16.01 2.62 6.99
C ARG A 61 15.61 2.02 8.33
N SER A 62 14.96 2.81 9.16
CA SER A 62 14.35 2.32 10.40
C SER A 62 13.12 1.47 10.11
N ALA A 63 12.82 0.49 10.97
CA ALA A 63 11.61 -0.31 10.88
C ALA A 63 10.31 0.54 10.93
N SER A 64 10.38 1.76 11.49
CA SER A 64 9.27 2.70 11.52
C SER A 64 8.88 3.27 10.16
N ALA A 65 9.75 3.22 9.14
CA ALA A 65 9.48 3.78 7.81
C ALA A 65 8.50 2.95 6.94
N TRP A 66 8.00 1.83 7.47
CA TRP A 66 7.07 0.95 6.74
C TRP A 66 5.76 1.65 6.37
N ASP A 67 5.29 2.59 7.19
CA ASP A 67 4.01 3.29 6.99
C ASP A 67 4.06 4.24 5.79
N ASN A 68 5.14 5.00 5.67
CA ASN A 68 5.40 5.88 4.53
C ASN A 68 5.59 5.06 3.25
N LEU A 69 6.40 3.98 3.31
CA LEU A 69 6.60 3.11 2.15
C LEU A 69 5.28 2.50 1.67
N MET A 70 4.45 2.01 2.59
CA MET A 70 3.15 1.44 2.27
C MET A 70 2.24 2.48 1.60
N ARG A 71 2.20 3.72 2.10
CA ARG A 71 1.39 4.79 1.50
C ARG A 71 1.89 5.18 0.11
N ASP A 72 3.20 5.22 -0.11
CA ASP A 72 3.79 5.48 -1.42
C ASP A 72 3.43 4.38 -2.41
N VAL A 73 3.47 3.11 -1.98
CA VAL A 73 3.01 1.98 -2.81
C VAL A 73 1.52 2.10 -3.11
N VAL A 74 0.67 2.42 -2.12
CA VAL A 74 -0.76 2.62 -2.34
C VAL A 74 -1.00 3.69 -3.39
N LYS A 75 -0.33 4.84 -3.26
CA LYS A 75 -0.40 5.92 -4.24
C LYS A 75 0.07 5.48 -5.62
N GLY A 76 1.21 4.80 -5.70
CA GLY A 76 1.82 4.35 -6.95
C GLY A 76 0.97 3.33 -7.71
N ASN A 77 0.57 2.25 -7.03
CA ASN A 77 -0.23 1.18 -7.63
C ASN A 77 -1.60 1.68 -8.09
N LEU A 78 -2.24 2.58 -7.33
CA LEU A 78 -3.51 3.17 -7.75
C LEU A 78 -3.34 4.10 -8.95
N ALA A 79 -2.32 4.95 -8.95
CA ALA A 79 -2.12 5.94 -10.00
C ALA A 79 -1.65 5.32 -11.33
N ARG A 80 -0.77 4.32 -11.27
CA ARG A 80 -0.14 3.68 -12.43
C ARG A 80 0.05 2.18 -12.17
N PRO A 81 -1.03 1.40 -12.14
CA PRO A 81 -0.93 -0.04 -11.93
C PRO A 81 -0.22 -0.71 -13.11
N THR A 82 0.55 -1.76 -12.82
CA THR A 82 1.04 -2.68 -13.86
C THR A 82 -0.10 -3.57 -14.36
N ASN A 83 -0.89 -4.11 -13.43
CA ASN A 83 -2.06 -4.94 -13.73
C ASN A 83 -3.23 -4.51 -12.84
N VAL A 84 -4.44 -4.72 -13.33
CA VAL A 84 -5.66 -4.52 -12.56
C VAL A 84 -6.54 -5.75 -12.69
N TYR A 85 -6.92 -6.34 -11.56
CA TYR A 85 -7.77 -7.51 -11.49
C TYR A 85 -9.09 -7.18 -10.80
N ARG A 86 -10.20 -7.69 -11.33
CA ARG A 86 -11.50 -7.59 -10.68
C ARG A 86 -11.76 -8.89 -9.91
N TYR A 87 -11.88 -8.77 -8.59
CA TYR A 87 -12.25 -9.93 -7.77
C TYR A 87 -13.77 -10.09 -7.71
N LYS A 88 -14.24 -11.27 -7.28
CA LYS A 88 -15.67 -11.50 -7.03
C LYS A 88 -16.23 -10.42 -6.10
N GLY A 89 -17.41 -9.89 -6.44
CA GLY A 89 -18.07 -8.80 -5.73
C GLY A 89 -17.48 -7.41 -6.07
N ASN A 90 -17.49 -6.52 -5.07
CA ASN A 90 -17.17 -5.10 -5.24
C ASN A 90 -15.73 -4.77 -4.84
N LYS A 91 -14.79 -5.59 -5.31
CA LYS A 91 -13.35 -5.47 -5.00
C LYS A 91 -12.52 -5.46 -6.28
N MET A 92 -11.49 -4.62 -6.28
CA MET A 92 -10.49 -4.59 -7.33
C MET A 92 -9.11 -4.64 -6.73
N CYS A 93 -8.19 -5.29 -7.40
CA CYS A 93 -6.78 -5.27 -7.09
C CYS A 93 -6.01 -4.45 -8.13
N PHE A 94 -5.13 -3.61 -7.63
CA PHE A 94 -4.16 -2.85 -8.37
C PHE A 94 -2.77 -3.37 -8.02
N GLU A 95 -2.12 -4.00 -8.99
CA GLU A 95 -0.73 -4.42 -8.85
C GLU A 95 0.23 -3.36 -9.31
N GLY A 96 1.42 -3.37 -8.73
CA GLY A 96 2.53 -2.55 -9.15
C GLY A 96 3.84 -3.16 -8.68
N SER A 97 4.92 -2.41 -8.85
CA SER A 97 6.22 -2.83 -8.36
C SER A 97 6.99 -1.70 -7.73
N LEU A 98 7.69 -2.02 -6.64
CA LEU A 98 8.61 -1.14 -5.96
C LEU A 98 10.05 -1.57 -6.28
N ASN A 99 10.88 -0.63 -6.70
CA ASN A 99 12.32 -0.84 -6.79
C ASN A 99 12.99 -0.36 -5.50
N SER A 100 13.82 -1.22 -4.92
CA SER A 100 14.70 -0.88 -3.81
C SER A 100 16.15 -0.91 -4.27
N TRP A 101 16.93 0.04 -3.81
CA TRP A 101 18.36 0.13 -4.12
C TRP A 101 19.16 0.17 -2.83
N ARG A 102 20.18 -0.69 -2.75
CA ARG A 102 21.21 -0.60 -1.72
C ARG A 102 22.34 0.24 -2.28
N LYS A 103 22.69 1.30 -1.58
CA LYS A 103 23.83 2.16 -1.93
C LYS A 103 25.02 1.88 -1.02
N ASP A 104 26.24 2.13 -1.47
CA ASP A 104 27.44 2.15 -0.62
C ASP A 104 27.59 3.51 0.11
N ARG A 105 28.63 3.66 0.94
CA ARG A 105 28.88 4.92 1.68
C ARG A 105 29.12 6.13 0.76
N ARG A 106 29.49 5.90 -0.51
CA ARG A 106 29.72 6.92 -1.54
C ARG A 106 28.46 7.20 -2.38
N GLY A 107 27.32 6.59 -2.04
CA GLY A 107 26.05 6.79 -2.73
C GLY A 107 25.88 5.98 -4.02
N ARG A 108 26.83 5.11 -4.38
CA ARG A 108 26.75 4.26 -5.59
C ARG A 108 25.81 3.10 -5.34
N VAL A 109 24.98 2.76 -6.33
CA VAL A 109 24.09 1.59 -6.25
C VAL A 109 24.93 0.32 -6.32
N VAL A 110 24.85 -0.51 -5.28
CA VAL A 110 25.58 -1.79 -5.17
C VAL A 110 24.65 -3.01 -5.17
N ALA A 111 23.34 -2.81 -5.02
CA ALA A 111 22.35 -3.83 -5.29
C ALA A 111 21.02 -3.18 -5.67
N GLN A 112 20.24 -3.87 -6.49
CA GLN A 112 18.87 -3.50 -6.80
C GLN A 112 17.97 -4.72 -6.60
N LYS A 113 16.77 -4.50 -6.06
CA LYS A 113 15.75 -5.53 -5.96
C LYS A 113 14.39 -4.96 -6.31
N ARG A 114 13.63 -5.71 -7.11
CA ARG A 114 12.25 -5.38 -7.46
C ARG A 114 11.30 -6.20 -6.59
N TRP A 115 10.30 -5.55 -6.04
CA TRP A 115 9.26 -6.16 -5.23
C TRP A 115 7.92 -5.98 -5.92
N ASN A 116 7.17 -7.06 -6.10
CA ASN A 116 5.76 -6.94 -6.49
C ASN A 116 4.96 -6.40 -5.31
N THR A 117 3.93 -5.62 -5.61
CA THR A 117 3.06 -5.03 -4.61
C THR A 117 1.62 -5.06 -5.10
N ALA A 118 0.68 -5.21 -4.17
CA ALA A 118 -0.73 -5.27 -4.46
C ALA A 118 -1.52 -4.34 -3.53
N VAL A 119 -2.56 -3.70 -4.08
CA VAL A 119 -3.50 -2.86 -3.35
C VAL A 119 -4.91 -3.30 -3.69
N VAL A 120 -5.65 -3.76 -2.70
CA VAL A 120 -7.04 -4.17 -2.87
C VAL A 120 -7.94 -3.04 -2.36
N VAL A 121 -8.89 -2.62 -3.20
CA VAL A 121 -9.86 -1.57 -2.90
C VAL A 121 -11.28 -2.11 -2.97
N SER A 122 -12.17 -1.47 -2.23
CA SER A 122 -13.62 -1.62 -2.43
C SER A 122 -14.09 -0.61 -3.47
N THR A 123 -14.78 -1.07 -4.50
CA THR A 123 -15.36 -0.22 -5.54
C THR A 123 -16.60 0.52 -5.04
N ASN A 124 -17.43 -0.13 -4.21
CA ASN A 124 -18.65 0.49 -3.67
C ASN A 124 -18.35 1.55 -2.62
N TYR A 125 -17.48 1.24 -1.67
CA TYR A 125 -17.16 2.15 -0.56
C TYR A 125 -16.00 3.10 -0.88
N LYS A 126 -15.42 3.01 -2.10
CA LYS A 126 -14.26 3.78 -2.57
C LYS A 126 -13.15 3.90 -1.52
N ARG A 127 -12.73 2.77 -0.94
CA ARG A 127 -11.72 2.72 0.12
C ARG A 127 -10.70 1.61 -0.08
N VAL A 128 -9.50 1.81 0.45
CA VAL A 128 -8.47 0.76 0.55
C VAL A 128 -8.94 -0.30 1.54
N ILE A 129 -8.94 -1.56 1.10
CA ILE A 129 -9.16 -2.73 1.96
C ILE A 129 -7.81 -3.16 2.55
N THR A 130 -6.86 -3.51 1.68
CA THR A 130 -5.51 -3.92 2.10
C THR A 130 -4.45 -3.49 1.08
N ALA A 131 -3.18 -3.52 1.50
CA ALA A 131 -2.01 -3.29 0.67
C ALA A 131 -0.85 -4.13 1.21
N TYR A 132 -0.17 -4.87 0.33
CA TYR A 132 0.85 -5.82 0.74
C TYR A 132 1.93 -6.04 -0.32
N PRO A 133 3.14 -6.46 0.09
CA PRO A 133 4.12 -7.01 -0.84
C PRO A 133 3.66 -8.34 -1.41
N GLY A 134 3.67 -8.48 -2.73
CA GLY A 134 3.21 -9.67 -3.42
C GLY A 134 2.36 -9.33 -4.63
N ARG A 135 1.61 -10.34 -5.07
CA ARG A 135 0.67 -10.25 -6.18
C ARG A 135 -0.74 -10.55 -5.72
N CYS A 136 -1.66 -10.13 -6.56
CA CYS A 136 -3.04 -10.60 -6.56
C CYS A 136 -3.14 -11.91 -7.35
#